data_AF-A0A2N6CVV9-F1
#
_entry.id   AF-A0A2N6CVV9-F1
#
_cell.length_a   1.000
_cell.length_b   1.000
_cell.length_c   1.000
_cell.angle_alpha   90.00
_cell.angle_beta   90.00
_cell.angle_gamma   90.00
#
_symmetry.space_group_name_H-M   'P 1'
#
loop_
_entity.id
_entity.type
_entity.pdbx_description
1 polymer ?
#
loop_
_entity_poly.entity_id
_entity_poly.type
_entity_poly.pdbx_seq_one_letter_code
_entity_poly.pdbx_strand_id
1 'polypeptide(L)'
;MNKWFDWHRYAARGFSMGNRYFGGVAERLFFTQSESQLRYAPIFVLGAPRSGSTLAIQVITDAFDVGYISNRHCTWFGAPAIAEHWLRPLAKKPDSDYKSEHGETRGDYAPAECGDWWYRFFRSRPPYVTLKETDPKRMREFRHSVGTLAKAFGKPVLFKNLYASLRIQAIAHYIPESLFIIVHRDEVDNAHSLLEARMKVHGKYDTWWSMEPPQA
;
A
#
# COMPACT_ATOMS: atom_id res chain seq x y z
N MET A 1 42.33 -4.74 8.07
CA MET A 1 41.44 -5.90 8.35
C MET A 1 40.17 -5.70 7.55
N ASN A 2 39.97 -6.53 6.53
CA ASN A 2 39.07 -6.27 5.39
C ASN A 2 37.60 -6.12 5.76
N LYS A 3 37.02 -4.94 5.45
CA LYS A 3 35.57 -4.73 5.37
C LYS A 3 35.06 -5.45 4.12
N TRP A 4 34.57 -6.66 4.31
CA TRP A 4 33.94 -7.44 3.25
C TRP A 4 32.76 -6.68 2.64
N PHE A 5 32.78 -6.59 1.32
CA PHE A 5 31.69 -6.16 0.45
C PHE A 5 30.44 -7.02 0.72
N ASP A 6 29.38 -6.41 1.23
CA ASP A 6 28.10 -7.08 1.52
C ASP A 6 27.24 -7.20 0.26
N TRP A 7 27.51 -8.25 -0.52
CA TRP A 7 26.79 -8.56 -1.76
C TRP A 7 25.26 -8.64 -1.60
N HIS A 8 24.75 -9.02 -0.42
CA HIS A 8 23.31 -9.13 -0.18
C HIS A 8 22.61 -7.76 -0.10
N ARG A 9 23.23 -6.76 0.53
CA ARG A 9 22.67 -5.38 0.55
C ARG A 9 22.78 -4.69 -0.80
N TYR A 10 23.82 -4.95 -1.59
CA TYR A 10 23.93 -4.42 -2.95
C TYR A 10 22.98 -5.12 -3.93
N ALA A 11 22.82 -6.44 -3.84
CA ALA A 11 21.85 -7.19 -4.63
C ALA A 11 20.40 -6.81 -4.26
N ALA A 12 20.09 -6.64 -2.98
CA ALA A 12 18.78 -6.16 -2.53
C ALA A 12 18.48 -4.71 -3.00
N ARG A 13 19.49 -3.84 -3.01
CA ARG A 13 19.38 -2.47 -3.56
C ARG A 13 19.29 -2.44 -5.10
N GLY A 14 20.04 -3.30 -5.78
CA GLY A 14 19.98 -3.46 -7.24
C GLY A 14 18.64 -4.05 -7.70
N PHE A 15 18.14 -5.05 -6.98
CA PHE A 15 16.82 -5.64 -7.19
C PHE A 15 15.71 -4.61 -6.90
N SER A 16 15.79 -3.83 -5.81
CA SER A 16 14.78 -2.81 -5.52
C SER A 16 14.79 -1.66 -6.53
N MET A 17 15.96 -1.21 -6.99
CA MET A 17 16.05 -0.22 -8.07
C MET A 17 15.52 -0.78 -9.40
N GLY A 18 15.92 -2.00 -9.77
CA GLY A 18 15.45 -2.64 -10.98
C GLY A 18 13.94 -2.84 -10.98
N ASN A 19 13.40 -3.30 -9.86
CA ASN A 19 11.96 -3.44 -9.65
C ASN A 19 11.26 -2.08 -9.77
N ARG A 20 11.78 -1.03 -9.12
CA ARG A 20 11.18 0.31 -9.17
C ARG A 20 11.14 0.91 -10.58
N TYR A 21 12.25 0.86 -11.32
CA TYR A 21 12.38 1.54 -12.61
C TYR A 21 11.91 0.69 -13.79
N PHE A 22 12.24 -0.60 -13.82
CA PHE A 22 11.87 -1.49 -14.93
C PHE A 22 10.54 -2.18 -14.70
N GLY A 23 10.16 -2.48 -13.46
CA GLY A 23 8.90 -3.16 -13.16
C GLY A 23 7.69 -2.39 -13.69
N GLY A 24 7.64 -1.07 -13.45
CA GLY A 24 6.52 -0.25 -13.93
C GLY A 24 6.46 -0.12 -15.46
N VAL A 25 7.62 -0.17 -16.14
CA VAL A 25 7.68 -0.20 -17.61
C VAL A 25 7.20 -1.55 -18.14
N ALA A 26 7.67 -2.64 -17.57
CA ALA A 26 7.28 -4.00 -17.94
C ALA A 26 5.77 -4.23 -17.74
N GLU A 27 5.21 -3.80 -16.61
CA GLU A 27 3.78 -3.91 -16.32
C GLU A 27 2.93 -3.21 -17.38
N ARG A 28 3.34 -2.01 -17.84
CA ARG A 28 2.65 -1.27 -18.92
C ARG A 28 2.71 -1.96 -20.28
N LEU A 29 3.83 -2.59 -20.60
CA LEU A 29 4.00 -3.30 -21.86
C LEU A 29 3.20 -4.61 -21.86
N PHE A 30 3.13 -5.29 -20.71
CA PHE A 30 2.42 -6.55 -20.57
C PHE A 30 0.90 -6.37 -20.47
N PHE A 31 0.44 -5.36 -19.73
CA PHE A 31 -0.97 -5.06 -19.58
C PHE A 31 -1.32 -3.80 -20.35
N THR A 32 -1.90 -3.97 -21.53
CA THR A 32 -2.57 -2.86 -22.20
C THR A 32 -3.91 -2.57 -21.51
N GLN A 33 -4.11 -1.29 -21.19
CA GLN A 33 -5.37 -0.79 -20.66
C GLN A 33 -5.89 0.28 -21.60
N SER A 34 -6.87 -0.08 -22.43
CA SER A 34 -7.54 0.81 -23.38
C SER A 34 -8.87 1.35 -22.86
N GLU A 35 -9.37 0.79 -21.75
CA GLU A 35 -10.67 1.17 -21.18
C GLU A 35 -10.56 2.52 -20.47
N SER A 36 -11.50 3.42 -20.76
CA SER A 36 -11.59 4.73 -20.13
C SER A 36 -11.96 4.61 -18.64
N GLN A 37 -12.76 3.60 -18.29
CA GLN A 37 -13.18 3.28 -16.93
C GLN A 37 -12.47 2.03 -16.40
N LEU A 38 -12.29 1.95 -15.08
CA LEU A 38 -11.79 0.74 -14.44
C LEU A 38 -12.89 -0.32 -14.36
N ARG A 39 -12.66 -1.50 -14.96
CA ARG A 39 -13.58 -2.64 -14.90
C ARG A 39 -13.93 -3.07 -13.47
N TYR A 40 -12.97 -3.00 -12.55
CA TYR A 40 -13.15 -3.34 -11.14
C TYR A 40 -12.85 -2.10 -10.29
N ALA A 41 -13.82 -1.68 -9.49
CA ALA A 41 -13.67 -0.56 -8.56
C ALA A 41 -12.60 -0.89 -7.50
N PRO A 42 -11.51 -0.12 -7.39
CA PRO A 42 -10.54 -0.31 -6.32
C PRO A 42 -11.12 0.18 -4.99
N ILE A 43 -10.77 -0.50 -3.90
CA ILE A 43 -11.24 -0.20 -2.55
C ILE A 43 -10.07 0.32 -1.74
N PHE A 44 -10.19 1.50 -1.15
CA PHE A 44 -9.16 2.08 -0.29
C PHE A 44 -9.64 2.14 1.15
N VAL A 45 -8.88 1.52 2.05
CA VAL A 45 -9.17 1.59 3.49
C VAL A 45 -8.43 2.78 4.09
N LEU A 46 -9.22 3.69 4.66
CA LEU A 46 -8.81 4.95 5.25
C LEU A 46 -9.03 4.93 6.75
N GLY A 47 -8.34 5.82 7.47
CA GLY A 47 -8.56 6.03 8.89
C GLY A 47 -7.34 6.63 9.57
N ALA A 48 -7.51 7.07 10.82
CA ALA A 48 -6.38 7.49 11.64
C ALA A 48 -5.46 6.28 11.93
N PRO A 49 -4.15 6.50 12.19
CA PRO A 49 -3.32 5.42 12.70
C PRO A 49 -3.90 4.93 14.03
N ARG A 50 -3.80 3.61 14.29
CA ARG A 50 -4.34 2.94 15.50
C ARG A 50 -5.87 2.78 15.58
N SER A 51 -6.58 3.08 14.49
CA SER A 51 -8.06 2.94 14.39
C SER A 51 -8.58 1.50 14.29
N GLY A 52 -7.70 0.50 14.18
CA GLY A 52 -8.12 -0.89 13.95
C GLY A 52 -8.25 -1.28 12.47
N SER A 53 -7.79 -0.43 11.55
CA SER A 53 -7.83 -0.69 10.10
C SER A 53 -7.17 -2.01 9.67
N THR A 54 -6.16 -2.48 10.39
CA THR A 54 -5.47 -3.74 10.05
C THR A 54 -6.36 -4.95 10.32
N LEU A 55 -7.03 -4.97 11.48
CA LEU A 55 -8.01 -6.01 11.81
C LEU A 55 -9.18 -5.98 10.81
N ALA A 56 -9.71 -4.79 10.52
CA ALA A 56 -10.80 -4.63 9.54
C ALA A 56 -10.43 -5.26 8.18
N ILE A 57 -9.20 -5.06 7.73
CA ILE A 57 -8.74 -5.59 6.45
C ILE A 57 -8.57 -7.11 6.49
N GLN A 58 -7.98 -7.65 7.55
CA GLN A 58 -7.87 -9.11 7.72
C GLN A 58 -9.26 -9.77 7.64
N VAL A 59 -10.25 -9.21 8.35
CA VAL A 59 -11.64 -9.68 8.30
C VAL A 59 -12.22 -9.59 6.90
N ILE A 60 -12.06 -8.45 6.21
CA ILE A 60 -12.62 -8.27 4.86
C ILE A 60 -11.99 -9.26 3.87
N THR A 61 -10.66 -9.44 3.91
CA THR A 61 -9.94 -10.32 2.97
C THR A 61 -10.18 -11.81 3.24
N ASP A 62 -10.68 -12.16 4.42
CA ASP A 62 -11.08 -13.53 4.75
C ASP A 62 -12.57 -13.78 4.44
N ALA A 63 -13.43 -12.78 4.65
CA ALA A 63 -14.87 -12.90 4.46
C ALA A 63 -15.34 -12.68 3.00
N PHE A 64 -14.61 -11.92 2.19
CA PHE A 64 -15.02 -11.54 0.83
C PHE A 64 -14.00 -11.95 -0.23
N ASP A 65 -14.50 -12.22 -1.43
CA ASP A 65 -13.66 -12.50 -2.61
C ASP A 65 -13.11 -11.19 -3.21
N VAL A 66 -12.10 -10.63 -2.55
CA VAL A 66 -11.39 -9.42 -2.98
C VAL A 66 -9.89 -9.69 -3.13
N GLY A 67 -9.24 -9.04 -4.09
CA GLY A 67 -7.78 -9.01 -4.19
C GLY A 67 -7.18 -8.05 -3.18
N TYR A 68 -5.90 -8.22 -2.84
CA TYR A 68 -5.15 -7.27 -2.02
C TYR A 68 -3.64 -7.44 -2.24
N ILE A 69 -2.86 -6.40 -1.97
CA ILE A 69 -1.40 -6.49 -1.99
C ILE A 69 -0.95 -7.19 -0.71
N SER A 70 -0.30 -8.35 -0.85
CA SER A 70 0.29 -9.09 0.26
C SER A 70 1.78 -8.77 0.44
N ASN A 71 2.37 -9.22 1.56
CA ASN A 71 3.82 -9.09 1.78
C ASN A 71 4.65 -9.70 0.64
N ARG A 72 4.20 -10.82 0.05
CA ARG A 72 4.84 -11.43 -1.13
C ARG A 72 4.79 -10.52 -2.36
N HIS A 73 3.67 -9.84 -2.60
CA HIS A 73 3.58 -8.85 -3.68
C HIS A 73 4.55 -7.70 -3.49
N CYS A 74 4.83 -7.30 -2.25
CA CYS A 74 5.77 -6.21 -1.98
C CYS A 74 7.21 -6.52 -2.36
N THR A 75 7.58 -7.79 -2.55
CA THR A 75 8.88 -8.13 -3.15
C THR A 75 8.94 -7.77 -4.65
N TRP A 76 7.78 -7.62 -5.32
CA TRP A 76 7.61 -7.23 -6.72
C TRP A 76 6.86 -5.89 -6.84
N PHE A 77 7.06 -4.96 -5.90
CA PHE A 77 6.33 -3.70 -5.80
C PHE A 77 6.36 -2.81 -7.06
N GLY A 78 7.29 -3.02 -7.98
CA GLY A 78 7.34 -2.33 -9.27
C GLY A 78 6.41 -2.90 -10.33
N ALA A 79 6.07 -4.19 -10.24
CA ALA A 79 5.19 -4.90 -11.17
C ALA A 79 4.27 -5.91 -10.46
N PRO A 80 3.48 -5.50 -9.44
CA PRO A 80 2.67 -6.43 -8.67
C PRO A 80 1.60 -7.14 -9.51
N ALA A 81 1.11 -6.53 -10.60
CA ALA A 81 0.12 -7.17 -11.46
C ALA A 81 0.72 -8.35 -12.24
N ILE A 82 1.99 -8.25 -12.64
CA ILE A 82 2.73 -9.36 -13.26
C ILE A 82 2.91 -10.47 -12.23
N ALA A 83 3.33 -10.13 -11.01
CA ALA A 83 3.48 -11.11 -9.94
C ALA A 83 2.16 -11.85 -9.65
N GLU A 84 1.04 -11.13 -9.57
CA GLU A 84 -0.27 -11.75 -9.38
C GLU A 84 -0.66 -12.65 -10.55
N HIS A 85 -0.51 -12.19 -11.80
CA HIS A 85 -0.91 -12.95 -12.97
C HIS A 85 -0.17 -14.28 -13.13
N TRP A 86 1.14 -14.28 -12.86
CA TRP A 86 1.99 -15.47 -13.06
C TRP A 86 2.11 -16.35 -11.82
N LEU A 87 2.30 -15.74 -10.64
CA LEU A 87 2.59 -16.49 -9.41
C LEU A 87 1.32 -16.79 -8.61
N ARG A 88 0.23 -16.03 -8.82
CA ARG A 88 -1.02 -16.11 -8.07
C ARG A 88 -0.80 -16.33 -6.58
N PRO A 89 0.00 -15.47 -5.91
CA PRO A 89 0.43 -15.65 -4.52
C PRO A 89 -0.74 -15.87 -3.56
N LEU A 90 -1.96 -15.43 -3.88
CA LEU A 90 -3.12 -15.60 -3.00
C LEU A 90 -4.04 -16.79 -3.35
N ALA A 91 -3.73 -17.58 -4.39
CA ALA A 91 -4.59 -18.67 -4.85
C ALA A 91 -4.89 -19.75 -3.79
N LYS A 92 -4.00 -19.91 -2.81
CA LYS A 92 -4.14 -20.85 -1.68
C LYS A 92 -3.80 -20.16 -0.36
N LYS A 93 -4.19 -18.89 -0.20
CA LYS A 93 -3.94 -18.17 1.06
C LYS A 93 -4.62 -18.91 2.23
N PRO A 94 -3.95 -19.05 3.39
CA PRO A 94 -4.65 -19.41 4.62
C PRO A 94 -5.50 -18.23 5.10
N ASP A 95 -6.36 -18.49 6.08
CA ASP A 95 -7.03 -17.44 6.84
C ASP A 95 -6.02 -16.60 7.61
N SER A 96 -6.37 -15.35 7.90
CA SER A 96 -5.54 -14.46 8.70
C SER A 96 -5.43 -14.98 10.13
N ASP A 97 -4.28 -14.78 10.76
CA ASP A 97 -4.10 -15.08 12.19
C ASP A 97 -4.66 -13.97 13.10
N TYR A 98 -5.23 -12.92 12.51
CA TYR A 98 -5.73 -11.70 13.14
C TYR A 98 -4.72 -11.00 14.06
N LYS A 99 -3.42 -11.20 13.81
CA LYS A 99 -2.34 -10.54 14.55
C LYS A 99 -1.73 -9.44 13.71
N SER A 100 -1.38 -8.36 14.38
CA SER A 100 -0.54 -7.30 13.81
C SER A 100 0.24 -6.60 14.91
N GLU A 101 1.43 -6.13 14.56
CA GLU A 101 2.27 -5.33 15.44
C GLU A 101 2.32 -3.92 14.88
N HIS A 102 1.84 -2.94 15.65
CA HIS A 102 1.76 -1.55 15.20
C HIS A 102 0.99 -1.33 13.87
N GLY A 103 0.16 -2.30 13.46
CA GLY A 103 -0.57 -2.28 12.19
C GLY A 103 0.15 -3.01 11.05
N GLU A 104 1.33 -3.56 11.28
CA GLU A 104 2.04 -4.42 10.34
C GLU A 104 1.63 -5.88 10.55
N THR A 105 1.33 -6.58 9.46
CA THR A 105 0.99 -8.01 9.47
C THR A 105 2.22 -8.82 9.05
N ARG A 106 2.35 -10.05 9.55
CA ARG A 106 3.48 -10.94 9.25
C ARG A 106 3.07 -12.07 8.31
N GLY A 107 4.01 -12.55 7.51
CA GLY A 107 3.82 -13.69 6.60
C GLY A 107 3.48 -13.30 5.17
N ASP A 108 3.88 -14.14 4.21
CA ASP A 108 3.85 -13.87 2.77
C ASP A 108 2.46 -13.50 2.21
N TYR A 109 1.43 -14.12 2.77
CA TYR A 109 0.03 -13.98 2.32
C TYR A 109 -0.70 -12.85 3.04
N ALA A 110 -0.14 -12.29 4.11
CA ALA A 110 -0.84 -11.31 4.91
C ALA A 110 -0.97 -9.96 4.17
N PRO A 111 -2.09 -9.22 4.37
CA PRO A 111 -2.30 -7.92 3.74
C PRO A 111 -1.24 -6.89 4.15
N ALA A 112 -0.64 -6.22 3.17
CA ALA A 112 0.49 -5.33 3.37
C ALA A 112 0.18 -3.88 2.97
N GLU A 113 0.84 -2.92 3.62
CA GLU A 113 0.74 -1.51 3.21
C GLU A 113 1.50 -1.18 1.94
N CYS A 114 2.56 -1.96 1.68
CA CYS A 114 3.39 -1.88 0.50
C CYS A 114 3.86 -0.46 0.13
N GLY A 115 4.41 0.28 1.09
CA GLY A 115 4.82 1.67 0.91
C GLY A 115 5.63 1.93 -0.37
N ASP A 116 6.55 1.03 -0.71
CA ASP A 116 7.39 1.16 -1.91
C ASP A 116 6.60 1.17 -3.23
N TRP A 117 5.47 0.44 -3.30
CA TRP A 117 4.57 0.53 -4.45
C TRP A 117 3.96 1.95 -4.55
N TRP A 118 3.47 2.48 -3.43
CA TRP A 118 2.91 3.84 -3.37
C TRP A 118 3.93 4.92 -3.70
N TYR A 119 5.17 4.76 -3.26
CA TYR A 119 6.26 5.72 -3.49
C TYR A 119 6.77 5.76 -4.94
N ARG A 120 6.17 4.97 -5.85
CA ARG A 120 6.31 5.16 -7.29
C ARG A 120 5.48 6.35 -7.80
N PHE A 121 4.37 6.65 -7.13
CA PHE A 121 3.36 7.59 -7.60
C PHE A 121 3.27 8.83 -6.72
N PHE A 122 3.41 8.66 -5.41
CA PHE A 122 3.35 9.73 -4.42
C PHE A 122 4.70 9.95 -3.76
N ARG A 123 4.99 11.19 -3.36
CA ARG A 123 6.16 11.46 -2.50
C ARG A 123 5.98 10.81 -1.13
N SER A 124 7.09 10.41 -0.50
CA SER A 124 7.10 9.84 0.85
C SER A 124 7.09 10.92 1.94
N ARG A 125 7.73 12.07 1.69
CA ARG A 125 7.78 13.22 2.61
C ARG A 125 7.69 14.57 1.87
N PRO A 126 6.92 15.54 2.39
CA PRO A 126 5.86 15.33 3.38
C PRO A 126 4.77 14.40 2.82
N PRO A 127 4.12 13.58 3.68
CA PRO A 127 3.20 12.55 3.22
C PRO A 127 1.88 13.09 2.65
N TYR A 128 1.44 14.25 3.14
CA TYR A 128 0.27 14.95 2.64
C TYR A 128 0.53 15.50 1.24
N VAL A 129 -0.40 15.22 0.32
CA VAL A 129 -0.33 15.63 -1.08
C VAL A 129 -1.66 16.22 -1.48
N THR A 130 -1.68 17.51 -1.77
CA THR A 130 -2.85 18.18 -2.34
C THR A 130 -3.01 17.84 -3.82
N LEU A 131 -4.22 17.99 -4.36
CA LEU A 131 -4.48 17.75 -5.79
C LEU A 131 -3.56 18.59 -6.70
N LYS A 132 -3.28 19.85 -6.31
CA LYS A 132 -2.42 20.77 -7.09
C LYS A 132 -0.95 20.35 -7.15
N GLU A 133 -0.48 19.58 -6.16
CA GLU A 133 0.91 19.09 -6.10
C GLU A 133 1.10 17.77 -6.85
N THR A 134 0.03 17.18 -7.38
CA THR A 134 0.12 15.92 -8.14
C THR A 134 0.70 16.17 -9.53
N ASP A 135 1.48 15.19 -10.01
CA ASP A 135 1.90 15.13 -11.41
C ASP A 135 0.86 14.31 -12.21
N PRO A 136 0.13 14.92 -13.17
CA PRO A 136 -0.89 14.22 -13.94
C PRO A 136 -0.35 12.99 -14.68
N LYS A 137 0.91 12.99 -15.10
CA LYS A 137 1.53 11.81 -15.75
C LYS A 137 1.66 10.67 -14.75
N ARG A 138 2.21 10.93 -13.56
CA ARG A 138 2.32 9.93 -12.49
C ARG A 138 0.96 9.44 -12.02
N MET A 139 -0.06 10.30 -12.01
CA MET A 139 -1.41 9.89 -11.62
C MET A 139 -2.09 9.02 -12.67
N ARG A 140 -1.83 9.23 -13.97
CA ARG A 140 -2.20 8.27 -15.01
C ARG A 140 -1.48 6.93 -14.85
N GLU A 141 -0.19 6.95 -14.49
CA GLU A 141 0.56 5.72 -14.19
C GLU A 141 0.04 5.00 -12.95
N PHE A 142 -0.38 5.74 -11.93
CA PHE A 142 -1.02 5.22 -10.73
C PHE A 142 -2.35 4.54 -11.05
N ARG A 143 -3.25 5.25 -11.76
CA ARG A 143 -4.53 4.69 -12.24
C ARG A 143 -4.29 3.42 -13.05
N HIS A 144 -3.29 3.44 -13.93
CA HIS A 144 -2.94 2.28 -14.72
C HIS A 144 -2.50 1.10 -13.85
N SER A 145 -1.56 1.29 -12.92
CA SER A 145 -1.08 0.21 -12.04
C SER A 145 -2.19 -0.35 -11.13
N VAL A 146 -3.11 0.50 -10.66
CA VAL A 146 -4.32 0.06 -9.93
C VAL A 146 -5.22 -0.80 -10.81
N GLY A 147 -5.51 -0.34 -12.03
CA GLY A 147 -6.38 -1.03 -12.97
C GLY A 147 -5.80 -2.36 -13.45
N THR A 148 -4.50 -2.42 -13.75
CA THR A 148 -3.83 -3.64 -14.18
C THR A 148 -3.73 -4.66 -13.05
N LEU A 149 -3.48 -4.21 -11.81
CA LEU A 149 -3.49 -5.10 -10.65
C LEU A 149 -4.89 -5.70 -10.44
N ALA A 150 -5.95 -4.89 -10.52
CA ALA A 150 -7.31 -5.40 -10.40
C ALA A 150 -7.69 -6.34 -11.56
N LYS A 151 -7.21 -6.06 -12.77
CA LYS A 151 -7.37 -6.97 -13.92
C LYS A 151 -6.63 -8.30 -13.71
N ALA A 152 -5.43 -8.28 -13.14
CA ALA A 152 -4.64 -9.48 -12.84
C ALA A 152 -5.32 -10.36 -11.80
N PHE A 153 -5.91 -9.75 -10.76
CA PHE A 153 -6.76 -10.45 -9.80
C PHE A 153 -8.08 -10.95 -10.39
N GLY A 154 -8.62 -10.23 -11.37
CA GLY A 154 -9.95 -10.50 -11.94
C GLY A 154 -11.11 -10.11 -11.02
N LYS A 155 -10.87 -9.23 -10.04
CA LYS A 155 -11.84 -8.80 -9.01
C LYS A 155 -11.41 -7.45 -8.39
N PRO A 156 -12.29 -6.77 -7.64
CA PRO A 156 -11.92 -5.57 -6.87
C PRO A 156 -10.70 -5.81 -5.98
N VAL A 157 -9.83 -4.80 -5.88
CA VAL A 157 -8.62 -4.86 -5.06
C VAL A 157 -8.75 -3.91 -3.89
N LEU A 158 -8.57 -4.46 -2.70
CA LEU A 158 -8.51 -3.72 -1.46
C LEU A 158 -7.07 -3.30 -1.18
N PHE A 159 -6.87 -1.99 -1.09
CA PHE A 159 -5.62 -1.36 -0.75
C PHE A 159 -5.65 -0.94 0.72
N LYS A 160 -4.82 -1.61 1.52
CA LYS A 160 -4.42 -1.08 2.82
C LYS A 160 -3.30 -0.08 2.60
N ASN A 161 -3.51 1.18 2.89
CA ASN A 161 -2.41 2.10 3.22
C ASN A 161 -3.02 3.34 3.87
N LEU A 162 -2.78 3.55 5.16
CA LEU A 162 -3.42 4.67 5.84
C LEU A 162 -2.97 6.03 5.26
N TYR A 163 -1.77 6.13 4.67
CA TYR A 163 -1.34 7.36 3.97
C TYR A 163 -2.22 7.72 2.78
N ALA A 164 -3.06 6.80 2.28
CA ALA A 164 -4.11 7.12 1.33
C ALA A 164 -5.08 8.18 1.87
N SER A 165 -5.30 8.27 3.19
CA SER A 165 -6.08 9.33 3.83
C SER A 165 -5.48 10.71 3.56
N LEU A 166 -4.15 10.82 3.51
CA LEU A 166 -3.43 12.06 3.22
C LEU A 166 -3.31 12.37 1.72
N ARG A 167 -3.86 11.50 0.87
CA ARG A 167 -3.79 11.56 -0.61
C ARG A 167 -5.17 11.42 -1.26
N ILE A 168 -6.24 11.42 -0.46
CA ILE A 168 -7.60 11.07 -0.88
C ILE A 168 -8.10 11.96 -2.02
N GLN A 169 -7.76 13.26 -2.01
CA GLN A 169 -8.15 14.19 -3.07
C GLN A 169 -7.59 13.77 -4.44
N ALA A 170 -6.33 13.34 -4.48
CA ALA A 170 -5.69 12.85 -5.69
C ALA A 170 -6.33 11.54 -6.16
N ILE A 171 -6.55 10.60 -5.23
CA ILE A 171 -7.15 9.30 -5.54
C ILE A 171 -8.56 9.48 -6.11
N ALA A 172 -9.41 10.25 -5.45
CA ALA A 172 -10.79 10.49 -5.89
C ALA A 172 -10.87 11.23 -7.25
N HIS A 173 -9.92 12.14 -7.53
CA HIS A 173 -9.89 12.86 -8.80
C HIS A 173 -9.46 11.98 -9.98
N TYR A 174 -8.39 11.20 -9.83
CA TYR A 174 -7.82 10.41 -10.92
C TYR A 174 -8.41 9.00 -11.02
N ILE A 175 -9.09 8.53 -9.98
CA ILE A 175 -9.77 7.24 -9.92
C ILE A 175 -11.19 7.43 -9.36
N PRO A 176 -12.10 8.04 -10.14
CA PRO A 176 -13.46 8.33 -9.68
C PRO A 176 -14.28 7.07 -9.34
N GLU A 177 -13.86 5.90 -9.81
CA GLU A 177 -14.48 4.61 -9.48
C GLU A 177 -14.09 4.08 -8.09
N SER A 178 -13.21 4.77 -7.37
CA SER A 178 -12.72 4.33 -6.06
C SER A 178 -13.84 4.25 -5.03
N LEU A 179 -13.84 3.15 -4.27
CA LEU A 179 -14.64 3.01 -3.05
C LEU A 179 -13.74 3.27 -1.83
N PHE A 180 -14.26 4.00 -0.85
CA PHE A 180 -13.53 4.33 0.38
C PHE A 180 -14.22 3.70 1.58
N ILE A 181 -13.47 2.92 2.35
CA ILE A 181 -13.91 2.40 3.65
C ILE A 181 -13.19 3.22 4.72
N ILE A 182 -13.93 3.99 5.52
CA ILE A 182 -13.37 4.85 6.56
C ILE A 182 -13.54 4.17 7.91
N VAL A 183 -12.42 3.84 8.55
CA VAL A 183 -12.41 3.21 9.88
C VAL A 183 -12.33 4.29 10.95
N HIS A 184 -13.31 4.30 11.84
CA HIS A 184 -13.42 5.22 12.97
C HIS A 184 -13.14 4.49 14.29
N ARG A 185 -12.51 5.21 15.22
CA ARG A 185 -12.28 4.81 16.61
C ARG A 185 -12.45 6.06 17.46
N ASP A 186 -12.83 5.89 18.72
CA ASP A 186 -12.81 6.97 19.71
C ASP A 186 -11.47 7.73 19.68
N GLU A 187 -11.54 9.05 19.65
CA GLU A 187 -10.37 9.91 19.43
C GLU A 187 -9.38 9.84 20.59
N VAL A 188 -9.87 9.76 21.83
CA VAL A 188 -9.04 9.69 23.05
C VAL A 188 -8.31 8.36 23.10
N ASP A 189 -9.01 7.25 22.86
CA ASP A 189 -8.41 5.92 22.78
C ASP A 189 -7.37 5.83 21.66
N ASN A 190 -7.66 6.44 20.52
CA ASN A 190 -6.77 6.44 19.38
C ASN A 190 -5.50 7.26 19.67
N ALA A 191 -5.66 8.43 20.30
CA ALA A 191 -4.55 9.28 20.74
C ALA A 191 -3.68 8.58 21.78
N HIS A 192 -4.28 7.96 22.80
CA HIS A 192 -3.56 7.15 23.80
C HIS A 192 -2.77 6.02 23.15
N SER A 193 -3.39 5.23 22.27
CA SER A 193 -2.69 4.14 21.58
C SER A 193 -1.54 4.64 20.70
N LEU A 194 -1.70 5.81 20.07
CA LEU A 194 -0.64 6.43 19.26
C LEU A 194 0.52 6.93 20.13
N LEU A 195 0.21 7.54 21.29
CA LEU A 195 1.19 8.01 22.24
C LEU A 195 2.00 6.85 22.83
N GLU A 196 1.36 5.74 23.19
CA GLU A 196 2.04 4.51 23.59
C GLU A 196 2.94 3.94 22.49
N ALA A 197 2.49 3.98 21.24
CA ALA A 197 3.29 3.53 20.11
C ALA A 197 4.57 4.38 19.94
N ARG A 198 4.48 5.72 20.12
CA ARG A 198 5.67 6.59 20.11
C ARG A 198 6.67 6.20 21.19
N MET A 199 6.21 5.97 22.42
CA MET A 199 7.08 5.53 23.51
C MET A 199 7.74 4.17 23.21
N LYS A 200 6.98 3.19 22.72
CA LYS A 200 7.51 1.86 22.38
C LYS A 200 8.54 1.91 21.26
N VAL A 201 8.34 2.76 20.25
CA VAL A 201 9.20 2.81 19.06
C VAL A 201 10.40 3.73 19.23
N HIS A 202 10.25 4.87 19.92
CA HIS A 202 11.29 5.89 20.03
C HIS A 202 11.88 6.03 21.44
N GLY A 203 11.25 5.44 22.46
CA GLY A 203 11.63 5.65 23.87
C GLY A 203 11.26 7.03 24.42
N LYS A 204 10.49 7.82 23.65
CA LYS A 204 10.08 9.19 23.99
C LYS A 204 8.85 9.62 23.18
N TYR A 205 8.13 10.63 23.66
CA TYR A 205 6.86 11.08 23.08
C TYR A 205 6.98 12.20 22.04
N ASP A 206 8.11 12.92 22.05
CA ASP A 206 8.37 14.12 21.23
C ASP A 206 8.53 13.82 19.73
N THR A 207 8.91 12.59 19.39
CA THR A 207 9.24 12.19 18.02
C THR A 207 7.98 11.67 17.34
N TRP A 208 7.62 12.29 16.21
CA TRP A 208 6.44 11.88 15.46
C TRP A 208 6.58 10.47 14.90
N TRP A 209 5.53 9.67 15.07
CA TRP A 209 5.43 8.32 14.53
C TRP A 209 4.16 8.18 13.70
N SER A 210 4.25 7.47 12.56
CA SER A 210 3.18 7.23 11.59
C SER A 210 2.82 8.45 10.72
N MET A 211 1.52 8.71 10.52
CA MET A 211 1.00 9.68 9.57
C MET A 211 0.99 11.09 10.16
N GLU A 212 1.94 11.90 9.71
CA GLU A 212 2.05 13.31 10.10
C GLU A 212 1.03 14.17 9.33
N PRO A 213 0.09 14.85 10.02
CA PRO A 213 -0.79 15.82 9.38
C PRO A 213 0.02 17.06 8.97
N PRO A 214 -0.48 17.84 8.00
CA PRO A 214 0.25 19.01 7.49
C PRO A 214 0.48 20.13 8.51
N GLN A 215 -0.18 20.10 9.67
CA GLN A 215 -0.03 21.08 10.76
C GLN A 215 0.67 20.53 12.02
N ALA A 216 1.30 19.35 11.95
CA ALA A 216 2.00 18.74 13.08
C ALA A 216 3.29 19.46 13.49
#